data_AF-A0A9Q0BTE0-F1
#
_entry.id   AF-A0A9Q0BTE0-F1
#
_cell.length_a   1.000
_cell.length_b   1.000
_cell.length_c   1.000
_cell.angle_alpha   90.00
_cell.angle_beta   90.00
_cell.angle_gamma   90.00
#
_symmetry.space_group_name_H-M   'P 1'
#
loop_
_entity.id
_entity.type
_entity.pdbx_description
1 polymer ?
#
loop_
_entity_poly.entity_id
_entity_poly.type
_entity_poly.pdbx_seq_one_letter_code
_entity_poly.pdbx_strand_id
1 'polypeptide(L)'
;MASKQLVNNLAKLGRSRQNWMSPLATVRNSSSRSDVEKVTHTGQVFDKDDYRNARFVNAKRYVNENWGIKLIEEVPPKECTERVVFCDGGDGPLGHPKVYINLDKPGNHICGYCGLRFVKKDDHHH
;
A
#
# COMPACT_ATOMS: atom_id res chain seq x y z
N MET A 1 17.97 84.18 28.80
CA MET A 1 17.52 83.00 28.04
C MET A 1 16.23 83.35 27.31
N ALA A 2 16.25 84.28 26.34
CA ALA A 2 16.27 83.95 24.91
C ALA A 2 15.36 82.74 24.57
N SER A 3 14.11 82.91 24.14
CA SER A 3 13.65 83.40 22.83
C SER A 3 13.34 82.25 21.86
N LYS A 4 12.05 82.15 21.46
CA LYS A 4 11.57 81.93 20.06
C LYS A 4 11.71 80.48 19.50
N GLN A 5 10.81 79.85 18.72
CA GLN A 5 9.66 80.25 17.89
C GLN A 5 8.80 79.01 17.49
N LEU A 6 7.54 79.30 17.13
CA LEU A 6 6.75 78.83 15.97
C LEU A 6 6.43 77.34 15.66
N VAL A 7 5.12 77.18 15.39
CA VAL A 7 4.41 76.51 14.26
C VAL A 7 4.22 74.99 14.16
N ASN A 8 2.93 74.63 14.14
CA ASN A 8 2.20 73.72 13.25
C ASN A 8 2.92 72.47 12.71
N ASN A 9 2.45 71.30 13.15
CA ASN A 9 2.43 70.00 12.46
C ASN A 9 1.58 69.07 13.36
N LEU A 10 0.65 68.22 12.93
CA LEU A 10 0.58 67.43 11.73
C LEU A 10 -0.88 66.98 11.50
N ALA A 11 -1.21 66.82 10.23
CA ALA A 11 -2.50 66.42 9.70
C ALA A 11 -3.04 65.07 10.25
N LYS A 12 -4.37 64.94 10.13
CA LYS A 12 -5.16 63.76 9.76
C LYS A 12 -4.51 62.41 10.06
N LEU A 13 -5.23 61.58 10.83
CA LEU A 13 -5.65 60.23 10.40
C LEU A 13 -6.64 59.68 11.44
N GLY A 14 -7.94 59.89 11.19
CA GLY A 14 -9.01 59.18 11.88
C GLY A 14 -8.91 57.69 11.58
N ARG A 15 -8.50 56.90 12.57
CA ARG A 15 -8.34 55.45 12.44
C ARG A 15 -9.73 54.81 12.52
N SER A 16 -10.30 54.51 11.36
CA SER A 16 -11.49 53.69 11.18
C SER A 16 -11.32 52.36 11.91
N ARG A 17 -12.16 52.11 12.92
CA ARG A 17 -12.18 50.89 13.71
C ARG A 17 -13.01 49.84 12.96
N GLN A 18 -12.42 49.25 11.92
CA GLN A 18 -13.01 48.08 11.27
C GLN A 18 -12.67 46.84 12.11
N ASN A 19 -13.64 46.35 12.91
CA ASN A 19 -13.58 45.02 13.48
C ASN A 19 -13.75 44.00 12.35
N TRP A 20 -12.65 43.58 11.72
CA TRP A 20 -12.63 42.40 10.87
C TRP A 20 -12.52 41.19 11.80
N MET A 21 -13.66 40.69 12.27
CA MET A 21 -13.71 39.32 12.78
C MET A 21 -13.67 38.40 11.56
N SER A 22 -12.47 37.99 11.16
CA SER A 22 -12.31 36.88 10.23
C SER A 22 -12.98 35.65 10.84
N PRO A 23 -13.91 34.96 10.15
CA PRO A 23 -14.37 33.68 10.65
C PRO A 23 -13.14 32.77 10.71
N LEU A 24 -12.84 32.27 11.89
CA LEU A 24 -11.85 31.22 12.08
C LEU A 24 -12.43 29.98 11.38
N ALA A 25 -12.24 29.88 10.06
CA ALA A 25 -12.48 28.65 9.35
C ALA A 25 -11.50 27.65 9.96
N THR A 26 -11.97 26.87 10.94
CA THR A 26 -11.28 25.67 11.38
C THR A 26 -11.15 24.82 10.13
N VAL A 27 -10.00 24.91 9.46
CA VAL A 27 -9.55 23.90 8.52
C VAL A 27 -9.46 22.64 9.38
N ARG A 28 -10.53 21.86 9.39
CA ARG A 28 -10.48 20.49 9.87
C ARG A 28 -9.52 19.82 8.91
N ASN A 29 -8.25 19.78 9.29
CA ASN A 29 -7.26 18.98 8.62
C ASN A 29 -7.71 17.53 8.84
N SER A 30 -8.58 17.04 7.96
CA SER A 30 -8.92 15.64 7.87
C SER A 30 -7.65 14.95 7.40
N SER A 31 -6.75 14.62 8.33
CA SER A 31 -5.64 13.73 8.03
C SER A 31 -6.25 12.50 7.37
N SER A 32 -5.97 12.31 6.08
CA SER A 32 -6.39 11.12 5.37
C SER A 32 -5.82 9.93 6.12
N ARG A 33 -6.70 9.07 6.59
CA ARG A 33 -6.31 7.87 7.33
C ARG A 33 -5.80 6.86 6.32
N SER A 34 -4.49 6.87 6.09
CA SER A 34 -3.82 5.99 5.13
C SER A 34 -4.13 4.50 5.39
N ASP A 35 -4.42 4.10 6.63
CA ASP A 35 -4.84 2.74 6.95
C ASP A 35 -6.21 2.37 6.36
N VAL A 36 -7.16 3.31 6.29
CA VAL A 36 -8.49 3.12 5.68
C VAL A 36 -8.43 3.15 4.15
N GLU A 37 -7.37 3.71 3.58
CA GLU A 37 -7.14 3.78 2.13
C GLU A 37 -6.31 2.60 1.58
N LYS A 38 -5.49 1.92 2.40
CA LYS A 38 -4.66 0.75 2.00
C LYS A 38 -5.45 -0.41 1.36
N VAL A 39 -5.27 -0.69 0.08
CA VAL A 39 -5.96 -1.81 -0.59
C VAL A 39 -5.51 -3.16 0.00
N THR A 40 -6.43 -4.11 0.21
CA THR A 40 -6.09 -5.46 0.65
C THR A 40 -5.36 -6.24 -0.46
N HIS A 41 -4.70 -7.36 -0.11
CA HIS A 41 -4.07 -8.25 -1.08
C HIS A 41 -5.05 -8.84 -2.13
N THR A 42 -6.36 -8.76 -1.86
CA THR A 42 -7.43 -9.16 -2.78
C THR A 42 -7.96 -8.02 -3.65
N GLY A 43 -7.48 -6.79 -3.45
CA GLY A 43 -7.95 -5.61 -4.18
C GLY A 43 -9.11 -4.85 -3.51
N GLN A 44 -9.51 -5.22 -2.29
CA GLN A 44 -10.65 -4.60 -1.61
C GLN A 44 -10.26 -3.31 -0.88
N VAL A 45 -11.07 -2.28 -1.09
CA VAL A 45 -11.09 -1.03 -0.32
C VAL A 45 -12.51 -0.46 -0.43
N PHE A 46 -12.98 0.22 0.62
CA PHE A 46 -14.26 0.93 0.54
C PHE A 46 -14.03 2.33 -0.02
N ASP A 47 -15.03 2.86 -0.72
CA ASP A 47 -14.99 4.25 -1.17
C ASP A 47 -14.90 5.19 0.02
N LYS A 48 -14.31 6.38 -0.19
CA LYS A 48 -14.06 7.35 0.87
C LYS A 48 -15.33 7.72 1.66
N ASP A 49 -16.44 7.88 0.95
CA ASP A 49 -17.74 8.30 1.51
C ASP A 49 -18.63 7.11 1.90
N ASP A 50 -18.12 5.88 1.86
CA ASP A 50 -18.87 4.70 2.25
C ASP A 50 -19.11 4.67 3.76
N TYR A 51 -20.38 4.60 4.16
CA TYR A 51 -20.79 4.51 5.56
C TYR A 51 -20.13 3.35 6.33
N ARG A 52 -19.73 2.29 5.63
CA ARG A 52 -19.08 1.11 6.22
C ARG A 52 -17.72 1.44 6.84
N ASN A 53 -17.07 2.54 6.43
CA ASN A 53 -15.82 3.02 7.02
C ASN A 53 -15.97 3.50 8.47
N ALA A 54 -17.19 3.78 8.93
CA ALA A 54 -17.46 4.18 10.32
C ALA A 54 -16.91 3.17 11.35
N ARG A 55 -16.82 1.88 10.98
CA ARG A 55 -16.25 0.82 11.84
C ARG A 55 -14.77 1.03 12.20
N PHE A 56 -14.04 1.82 11.41
CA PHE A 56 -12.62 2.09 11.59
C PHE A 56 -12.35 3.48 12.18
N VAL A 57 -13.36 4.21 12.63
CA VAL A 57 -13.18 5.56 13.21
C VAL A 57 -12.32 5.50 14.48
N ASN A 58 -12.59 4.53 15.36
CA ASN A 58 -11.86 4.35 16.62
C ASN A 58 -10.91 3.13 16.60
N ALA A 59 -10.75 2.47 15.45
CA ALA A 59 -9.95 1.26 15.31
C ALA A 59 -9.05 1.35 14.06
N LYS A 60 -7.91 0.66 14.08
CA LYS A 60 -7.03 0.59 12.91
C LYS A 60 -7.54 -0.48 11.93
N ARG A 61 -7.53 -0.18 10.64
CA ARG A 61 -7.74 -1.22 9.62
C ARG A 61 -6.42 -1.94 9.35
N TYR A 62 -6.38 -3.24 9.64
CA TYR A 62 -5.21 -4.06 9.43
C TYR A 62 -5.23 -4.71 8.05
N VAL A 63 -4.14 -4.54 7.32
CA VAL A 63 -3.88 -5.19 6.05
C VAL A 63 -2.50 -5.81 6.16
N ASN A 64 -2.37 -7.08 5.78
CA ASN A 64 -1.07 -7.74 5.73
C ASN A 64 -0.20 -7.10 4.64
N GLU A 65 1.04 -6.73 5.00
CA GLU A 65 1.99 -6.10 4.09
C GLU A 65 2.72 -7.14 3.22
N ASN A 66 2.82 -8.38 3.71
CA ASN A 66 3.49 -9.49 3.04
C ASN A 66 2.52 -10.24 2.12
N TRP A 67 2.53 -9.93 0.83
CA TRP A 67 1.59 -10.51 -0.13
C TRP A 67 2.18 -11.77 -0.76
N GLY A 68 1.49 -12.91 -0.60
CA GLY A 68 1.95 -14.19 -1.15
C GLY A 68 2.22 -14.17 -2.66
N ILE A 69 1.46 -13.38 -3.42
CA ILE A 69 1.65 -13.20 -4.87
C ILE A 69 3.05 -12.65 -5.19
N LYS A 70 3.53 -11.67 -4.40
CA LYS A 70 4.88 -11.09 -4.59
C LYS A 70 5.96 -12.06 -4.15
N LEU A 71 5.77 -12.67 -2.99
CA LEU A 71 6.73 -13.61 -2.41
C LEU A 71 6.97 -14.83 -3.30
N ILE A 72 5.92 -15.37 -3.94
CA ILE A 72 6.08 -16.52 -4.84
C ILE A 72 6.71 -16.12 -6.18
N GLU A 73 6.49 -14.89 -6.62
CA GLU A 73 7.10 -14.35 -7.83
C GLU A 73 8.62 -14.18 -7.67
N GLU A 74 9.07 -13.80 -6.47
CA GLU A 74 10.49 -13.69 -6.10
C GLU A 74 11.23 -15.04 -6.13
N VAL A 75 10.52 -16.17 -5.93
CA VAL A 75 11.14 -17.50 -5.95
C VAL A 75 11.40 -17.97 -7.39
N PRO A 76 12.66 -18.28 -7.77
CA PRO A 76 12.97 -18.71 -9.13
C PRO A 76 12.35 -20.09 -9.43
N PRO A 77 11.97 -20.37 -10.69
CA PRO A 77 11.54 -21.71 -11.09
C PRO A 77 12.62 -22.75 -10.85
N LYS A 78 12.22 -23.91 -10.33
CA LYS A 78 13.10 -25.06 -10.13
C LYS A 78 13.26 -25.83 -11.44
N GLU A 79 14.49 -25.95 -11.90
CA GLU A 79 14.82 -26.74 -13.07
C GLU A 79 14.90 -28.23 -12.70
N CYS A 80 14.26 -29.09 -13.50
CA CYS A 80 14.23 -30.54 -13.31
C CYS A 80 14.55 -31.25 -14.62
N THR A 81 15.14 -32.44 -14.56
CA THR A 81 15.48 -33.25 -15.74
C THR A 81 14.35 -34.22 -16.08
N GLU A 82 13.59 -34.64 -15.08
CA GLU A 82 12.52 -35.62 -15.24
C GLU A 82 11.31 -35.03 -15.96
N ARG A 83 10.61 -35.90 -16.69
CA ARG A 83 9.34 -35.56 -17.37
C ARG A 83 8.21 -35.29 -16.36
N VAL A 84 8.17 -36.03 -15.26
CA VAL A 84 7.16 -35.90 -14.20
C VAL A 84 7.89 -35.73 -12.88
N VAL A 85 7.62 -34.63 -12.20
CA VAL A 85 8.22 -34.32 -10.89
C VAL A 85 7.16 -34.41 -9.81
N PHE A 86 7.57 -34.64 -8.56
CA PHE A 86 6.66 -34.57 -7.42
C PHE A 86 6.95 -33.36 -6.55
N CYS A 87 5.92 -32.84 -5.92
CA CYS A 87 6.01 -31.77 -4.92
C CYS A 87 5.20 -32.18 -3.70
N ASP A 88 5.79 -32.02 -2.52
CA ASP A 88 5.21 -32.28 -1.20
C ASP A 88 5.31 -31.05 -0.27
N GLY A 89 5.85 -29.93 -0.75
CA GLY A 89 6.09 -28.73 0.04
C GLY A 89 7.38 -28.73 0.87
N GLY A 90 8.24 -29.75 0.74
CA GLY A 90 9.61 -29.75 1.26
C GLY A 90 9.83 -30.45 2.61
N ASP A 91 8.83 -30.47 3.49
CA ASP A 91 8.95 -31.03 4.86
C ASP A 91 8.09 -32.29 5.07
N GLY A 92 7.93 -33.11 4.03
CA GLY A 92 7.18 -34.36 4.09
C GLY A 92 5.75 -34.17 4.64
N PRO A 93 5.43 -34.67 5.86
CA PRO A 93 4.09 -34.53 6.44
C PRO A 93 3.71 -33.10 6.85
N LEU A 94 4.66 -32.17 6.98
CA LEU A 94 4.37 -30.77 7.35
C LEU A 94 4.02 -29.90 6.13
N GLY A 95 4.26 -30.41 4.93
CA GLY A 95 3.89 -29.74 3.69
C GLY A 95 2.47 -30.07 3.25
N HIS A 96 2.27 -30.18 1.93
CA HIS A 96 0.98 -30.54 1.35
C HIS A 96 1.00 -31.99 0.85
N PRO A 97 -0.17 -32.59 0.56
CA PRO A 97 -0.22 -33.92 -0.03
C PRO A 97 0.65 -34.01 -1.29
N LYS A 98 1.40 -35.11 -1.41
CA LYS A 98 2.30 -35.35 -2.54
C LYS A 98 1.51 -35.30 -3.85
N VAL A 99 1.89 -34.39 -4.75
CA VAL A 99 1.32 -34.28 -6.09
C VAL A 99 2.38 -34.49 -7.15
N TYR A 100 1.95 -34.97 -8.31
CA TYR A 100 2.77 -35.16 -9.49
C TYR A 100 2.44 -34.08 -10.53
N ILE A 101 3.47 -33.43 -11.05
CA ILE A 101 3.39 -32.31 -11.99
C ILE A 101 4.01 -32.77 -13.30
N ASN A 102 3.27 -32.64 -14.39
CA ASN A 102 3.72 -33.04 -15.72
C ASN A 102 4.46 -31.88 -16.41
N LEU A 103 5.69 -32.11 -16.87
CA LEU A 103 6.54 -31.12 -17.52
C LEU A 103 6.66 -31.33 -19.04
N ASP A 104 5.68 -32.00 -19.65
CA ASP A 104 5.67 -32.31 -21.10
C ASP A 104 5.66 -31.08 -22.00
N LYS A 105 4.96 -30.02 -21.59
CA LYS A 105 4.87 -28.80 -22.37
C LYS A 105 6.04 -27.87 -22.00
N PRO A 106 6.62 -27.12 -22.95
CA PRO A 106 7.63 -26.13 -22.61
C PRO A 106 7.05 -25.03 -21.71
N GLY A 107 7.85 -24.56 -20.75
CA GLY A 107 7.50 -23.45 -19.85
C GLY A 107 7.38 -23.84 -18.37
N ASN A 108 6.80 -22.90 -17.60
CA ASN A 108 6.68 -23.02 -16.15
C ASN A 108 5.42 -23.81 -15.77
N HIS A 109 5.60 -24.92 -15.07
CA HIS A 109 4.51 -25.70 -14.48
C HIS A 109 4.42 -25.42 -12.99
N ILE A 110 3.23 -25.14 -12.51
CA ILE A 110 3.03 -24.63 -11.14
C ILE A 110 2.47 -25.74 -10.26
N CYS A 111 3.01 -25.89 -9.04
CA CYS A 111 2.37 -26.69 -8.01
C CYS A 111 1.11 -25.96 -7.50
N GLY A 112 -0.05 -26.61 -7.57
CA GLY A 112 -1.33 -26.02 -7.11
C GLY A 112 -1.43 -25.74 -5.60
N TYR A 113 -0.46 -26.19 -4.80
CA TYR A 113 -0.41 -25.94 -3.37
C TYR A 113 0.62 -24.85 -3.03
N CYS A 114 1.92 -25.12 -3.21
CA CYS A 114 2.97 -24.17 -2.86
C CYS A 114 3.09 -22.98 -3.82
N GLY A 115 2.53 -23.07 -5.04
CA GLY A 115 2.75 -22.07 -6.09
C GLY A 115 4.16 -22.10 -6.70
N LEU A 116 5.03 -23.00 -6.26
CA LEU A 116 6.38 -23.17 -6.81
C LEU A 116 6.29 -23.57 -8.28
N ARG A 117 7.23 -23.04 -9.07
CA ARG A 117 7.34 -23.25 -10.52
C ARG A 117 8.40 -24.30 -10.80
N PHE A 118 8.12 -25.19 -11.75
CA PHE A 118 9.01 -26.25 -12.21
C PHE A 118 9.17 -26.14 -13.73
N VAL A 119 10.40 -26.28 -14.21
CA VAL A 119 10.73 -26.23 -15.64
C VAL A 119 11.57 -27.43 -15.98
N LYS A 120 11.25 -28.08 -17.11
CA LYS A 120 12.10 -29.16 -17.62
C LYS A 120 13.33 -28.55 -18.29
N LYS A 121 14.53 -29.03 -17.93
CA LYS A 121 15.75 -28.71 -18.66
C LYS A 121 15.64 -29.29 -20.06
N ASP A 122 15.87 -28.47 -21.08
CA ASP A 122 16.00 -28.96 -22.45
C ASP A 122 17.32 -29.72 -22.58
N ASP A 123 17.24 -31.05 -22.59
CA ASP A 123 18.34 -31.89 -23.02
C ASP A 123 18.46 -31.73 -24.55
N HIS A 124 19.35 -30.84 -24.99
CA HIS A 124 19.85 -30.80 -26.36
C HIS A 124 20.69 -32.05 -26.64
N HIS A 125 20.05 -33.22 -26.76
CA HIS A 125 20.65 -34.40 -27.37
C HIS A 125 20.33 -34.41 -28.86
N HIS A 126 21.09 -33.63 -29.62
CA HIS A 126 21.35 -33.84 -31.03
C HIS A 126 22.87 -33.98 -31.23
#